data_AF-A0A1B0A0C3-F1
#
_entry.id   AF-A0A1B0A0C3-F1
#
_cell.length_a   1.000
_cell.length_b   1.000
_cell.length_c   1.000
_cell.angle_alpha   90.00
_cell.angle_beta   90.00
_cell.angle_gamma   90.00
#
_symmetry.space_group_name_H-M   'P 1'
#
loop_
_entity.id
_entity.type
_entity.pdbx_description
1 polymer ?
#
loop_
_entity_poly.entity_id
_entity_poly.type
_entity_poly.pdbx_seq_one_letter_code
_entity_poly.pdbx_strand_id
1 'polypeptide(L)'
;MKKKICTLGATITSIKVPDASGQIDDIVLGYDDVAGYQTATNPYFGATIGRVCNRIANGHFMLNGQDIQVSRNFNNRHQLHGGFLGFDKMHWQVLEANGDGVTLQHCSPAGHEGYPGQVTATVKYTLTEDNCLHVSMQAKTTKTTVVNMTNHSYFNLAGHGAGKEAMLDHSIMIKADQITETDSDSIPTGGFINIAGTLFDLHEPVQLGERLQQLLNGYDDNYCVKLNDNNITAIARAYHQKSGRWLEIASNQPGVQFYTSNYMPDVNKGEKQLNNVANTSDDPEKSESKDDPLEDERQGFVREVGNQAVWSLSSCKPGFGVERLRDNIMDTYWQSDGQLPHLVNIQFHRKTSISQIYIYTDYKLDESYTPSRISIRAGSHFNNLQELQIVDLTEPTGWVAIPIKDGSVKSIRTFMLQIAVISNHQNGRNTHMRQIRIHAPVEGHHYPLEFFANNDWEDEYSRRAIQQIPLKGKAGAKYVRQGSFCLETQKYPDAVNHSNFPSIILNPNEQYNHDVIYKFGICRSGTSSCI
;
A
#
# COMPACT_ATOMS: atom_id res chain seq x y z
N MET A 1 -20.59 21.12 11.58
CA MET A 1 -19.55 20.33 10.85
C MET A 1 -20.15 19.05 10.30
N LYS A 2 -19.59 18.44 9.24
CA LYS A 2 -19.97 17.08 8.78
C LYS A 2 -18.71 16.25 8.55
N LYS A 3 -18.75 14.94 8.88
CA LYS A 3 -17.67 13.97 8.61
C LYS A 3 -18.17 12.84 7.72
N LYS A 4 -17.29 12.20 6.96
CA LYS A 4 -17.53 10.92 6.30
C LYS A 4 -16.39 9.96 6.59
N ILE A 5 -16.74 8.72 6.92
CA ILE A 5 -15.80 7.62 7.20
C ILE A 5 -16.07 6.48 6.22
N CYS A 6 -15.01 5.90 5.64
CA CYS A 6 -15.06 4.69 4.82
C CYS A 6 -14.63 3.48 5.65
N THR A 7 -15.21 2.31 5.38
CA THR A 7 -14.79 1.06 6.03
C THR A 7 -13.42 0.57 5.54
N LEU A 8 -13.02 0.91 4.32
CA LEU A 8 -11.65 0.69 3.85
C LEU A 8 -10.71 1.63 4.62
N GLY A 9 -9.73 1.05 5.31
CA GLY A 9 -8.74 1.76 6.11
C GLY A 9 -9.31 2.49 7.33
N ALA A 10 -10.59 2.27 7.68
CA ALA A 10 -11.32 3.15 8.58
C ALA A 10 -11.13 4.64 8.21
N THR A 11 -11.12 4.94 6.91
CA THR A 11 -10.58 6.19 6.37
C THR A 11 -11.49 7.38 6.59
N ILE A 12 -10.95 8.51 7.05
CA ILE A 12 -11.64 9.81 7.00
C ILE A 12 -11.64 10.30 5.56
N THR A 13 -12.80 10.27 4.91
CA THR A 13 -12.93 10.68 3.50
C THR A 13 -13.42 12.11 3.34
N SER A 14 -13.93 12.76 4.38
CA SER A 14 -14.41 14.15 4.31
C SER A 14 -14.54 14.77 5.70
N ILE A 15 -14.13 16.04 5.83
CA ILE A 15 -14.40 16.90 6.99
C ILE A 15 -14.84 18.26 6.45
N LYS A 16 -16.13 18.57 6.58
CA LYS A 16 -16.72 19.82 6.07
C LYS A 16 -16.90 20.86 7.17
N VAL A 17 -16.24 22.00 7.02
CA VAL A 17 -16.18 23.08 8.03
C VAL A 17 -16.56 24.42 7.37
N PRO A 18 -17.43 25.24 7.99
CA PRO A 18 -17.71 26.58 7.50
C PRO A 18 -16.48 27.49 7.62
N ASP A 19 -16.35 28.49 6.74
CA ASP A 19 -15.42 29.60 6.89
C ASP A 19 -16.07 30.81 7.60
N ALA A 20 -15.33 31.91 7.75
CA ALA A 20 -15.81 33.14 8.35
C ALA A 20 -17.02 33.78 7.62
N SER A 21 -17.21 33.48 6.33
CA SER A 21 -18.35 33.91 5.52
C SER A 21 -19.55 32.95 5.58
N GLY A 22 -19.39 31.79 6.22
CA GLY A 22 -20.38 30.72 6.29
C GLY A 22 -20.30 29.71 5.14
N GLN A 23 -19.35 29.85 4.21
CA GLN A 23 -19.15 28.88 3.14
C GLN A 23 -18.52 27.59 3.66
N ILE A 24 -19.17 26.48 3.38
CA ILE A 24 -18.75 25.16 3.83
C ILE A 24 -17.88 24.52 2.75
N ASP A 25 -16.68 24.11 3.12
CA ASP A 25 -15.79 23.35 2.24
C ASP A 25 -15.25 22.10 2.95
N ASP A 26 -14.85 21.10 2.17
CA ASP A 26 -14.13 19.93 2.66
C ASP A 26 -12.65 20.28 2.79
N ILE A 27 -12.10 20.15 4.00
CA ILE A 27 -10.73 20.58 4.33
C ILE A 27 -9.73 19.42 4.38
N VAL A 28 -10.15 18.20 4.03
CA VAL A 28 -9.24 17.07 3.90
C VAL A 28 -9.14 16.58 2.46
N LEU A 29 -7.94 16.21 2.03
CA LEU A 29 -7.72 15.60 0.73
C LEU A 29 -8.27 14.16 0.70
N GLY A 30 -8.49 13.64 -0.50
CA GLY A 30 -8.87 12.25 -0.73
C GLY A 30 -9.50 12.06 -2.11
N TYR A 31 -10.35 11.04 -2.23
CA TYR A 31 -11.05 10.70 -3.46
C TYR A 31 -12.57 10.72 -3.28
N ASP A 32 -13.29 10.83 -4.39
CA ASP A 32 -14.76 10.80 -4.42
C ASP A 32 -15.33 9.39 -4.22
N ASP A 33 -14.58 8.36 -4.61
CA ASP A 33 -14.98 6.96 -4.53
C ASP A 33 -13.88 6.07 -3.93
N VAL A 34 -14.25 4.84 -3.59
CA VAL A 34 -13.36 3.85 -2.99
C VAL A 34 -12.24 3.41 -3.94
N ALA A 35 -12.45 3.47 -5.25
CA ALA A 35 -11.46 3.02 -6.23
C ALA A 35 -10.20 3.89 -6.15
N GLY A 36 -10.36 5.21 -5.95
CA GLY A 36 -9.23 6.11 -5.69
C GLY A 36 -8.38 5.67 -4.48
N TYR A 37 -9.02 5.31 -3.37
CA TYR A 37 -8.32 4.86 -2.16
C TYR A 37 -7.64 3.48 -2.31
N GLN A 38 -8.04 2.68 -3.29
CA GLN A 38 -7.44 1.37 -3.60
C GLN A 38 -6.26 1.45 -4.59
N THR A 39 -5.99 2.62 -5.18
CA THR A 39 -4.87 2.79 -6.10
C THR A 39 -3.52 2.64 -5.39
N ALA A 40 -2.53 2.08 -6.09
CA ALA A 40 -1.15 2.00 -5.59
C ALA A 40 -0.52 3.37 -5.36
N THR A 41 -1.05 4.42 -5.99
CA THR A 41 -0.59 5.81 -5.87
C THR A 41 -1.27 6.59 -4.74
N ASN A 42 -2.21 5.99 -4.00
CA ASN A 42 -2.81 6.62 -2.83
C ASN A 42 -1.77 6.76 -1.71
N PRO A 43 -1.38 7.98 -1.30
CA PRO A 43 -0.39 8.22 -0.26
C PRO A 43 -1.03 8.18 1.14
N TYR A 44 -1.88 7.17 1.38
CA TYR A 44 -2.58 6.94 2.64
C TYR A 44 -3.64 7.98 3.04
N PHE A 45 -4.29 8.65 2.08
CA PHE A 45 -5.22 9.75 2.37
C PHE A 45 -6.26 9.40 3.44
N GLY A 46 -6.16 10.04 4.62
CA GLY A 46 -7.15 9.97 5.70
C GLY A 46 -7.25 8.63 6.42
N ALA A 47 -6.41 7.66 6.07
CA ALA A 47 -6.51 6.30 6.56
C ALA A 47 -6.06 6.15 8.02
N THR A 48 -6.54 5.10 8.68
CA THR A 48 -5.92 4.60 9.90
C THR A 48 -4.69 3.78 9.52
N ILE A 49 -3.53 4.14 10.07
CA ILE A 49 -2.27 3.46 9.82
C ILE A 49 -1.94 2.48 10.95
N GLY A 50 -1.41 1.32 10.58
CA GLY A 50 -0.94 0.29 11.49
C GLY A 50 -0.51 -0.97 10.74
N ARG A 51 0.07 -1.98 11.39
CA ARG A 51 0.18 -2.15 12.84
C ARG A 51 1.15 -1.18 13.52
N VAL A 52 2.21 -0.75 12.82
CA VAL A 52 3.15 0.29 13.25
C VAL A 52 3.21 1.37 12.17
N CYS A 53 2.78 2.58 12.50
CA CYS A 53 2.92 3.76 11.65
C CYS A 53 4.37 4.24 11.58
N ASN A 54 4.67 5.01 10.53
CA ASN A 54 6.02 5.43 10.16
C ASN A 54 6.97 4.24 9.96
N ARG A 55 8.27 4.42 10.18
CA ARG A 55 9.31 3.47 9.75
C ARG A 55 9.70 2.47 10.84
N ILE A 56 10.10 1.26 10.40
CA ILE A 56 10.91 0.31 11.18
C ILE A 56 12.21 0.08 10.41
N ALA A 57 13.34 0.39 11.05
CA ALA A 57 14.68 0.26 10.47
C ALA A 57 14.93 -1.18 10.04
N ASN A 58 15.56 -1.34 8.87
CA ASN A 58 15.87 -2.62 8.23
C ASN A 58 14.71 -3.66 8.14
N GLY A 59 13.46 -3.23 8.34
CA GLY A 59 12.31 -4.14 8.46
C GLY A 59 12.54 -5.20 9.54
N HIS A 60 13.15 -4.81 10.66
CA HIS A 60 13.66 -5.75 11.65
C HIS A 60 13.66 -5.15 13.05
N PHE A 61 13.45 -5.99 14.07
CA PHE A 61 13.67 -5.67 15.47
C PHE A 61 13.80 -6.92 16.34
N MET A 62 14.32 -6.75 17.55
CA MET A 62 14.36 -7.80 18.57
C MET A 62 13.16 -7.68 19.52
N LEU A 63 12.46 -8.79 19.78
CA LEU A 63 11.35 -8.85 20.74
C LEU A 63 11.50 -10.05 21.67
N ASN A 64 11.69 -9.79 22.97
CA ASN A 64 11.93 -10.84 23.98
C ASN A 64 13.07 -11.80 23.59
N GLY A 65 14.14 -11.26 22.99
CA GLY A 65 15.28 -12.05 22.49
C GLY A 65 15.02 -12.82 21.20
N GLN A 66 13.84 -12.69 20.59
CA GLN A 66 13.53 -13.25 19.27
C GLN A 66 13.80 -12.23 18.17
N ASP A 67 14.37 -12.71 17.07
CA ASP A 67 14.56 -11.95 15.83
C ASP A 67 13.22 -11.88 15.08
N ILE A 68 12.71 -10.66 14.89
CA ILE A 68 11.46 -10.42 14.15
C ILE A 68 11.79 -9.68 12.86
N GLN A 69 11.43 -10.29 11.73
CA GLN A 69 11.47 -9.66 10.42
C GLN A 69 10.06 -9.28 9.98
N VAL A 70 9.92 -8.04 9.55
CA VAL A 70 8.70 -7.47 8.98
C VAL A 70 8.94 -7.11 7.53
N SER A 71 7.86 -6.83 6.79
CA SER A 71 7.98 -6.47 5.38
C SER A 71 8.84 -5.22 5.15
N ARG A 72 9.43 -5.12 3.96
CA ARG A 72 10.31 -4.02 3.57
C ARG A 72 9.75 -3.29 2.36
N ASN A 73 8.68 -2.53 2.56
CA ASN A 73 7.99 -1.80 1.50
C ASN A 73 8.56 -0.40 1.21
N PHE A 74 9.63 0.01 1.90
CA PHE A 74 10.31 1.29 1.66
C PHE A 74 11.79 1.04 1.31
N ASN A 75 12.19 1.48 0.10
CA ASN A 75 13.52 1.25 -0.49
C ASN A 75 13.96 -0.23 -0.48
N ASN A 76 13.00 -1.17 -0.45
CA ASN A 76 13.18 -2.60 -0.13
C ASN A 76 14.10 -2.90 1.06
N ARG A 77 14.21 -1.96 2.00
CA ARG A 77 15.11 -2.03 3.15
C ARG A 77 14.36 -1.86 4.47
N HIS A 78 13.45 -0.89 4.54
CA HIS A 78 12.72 -0.54 5.75
C HIS A 78 11.25 -0.90 5.61
N GLN A 79 10.56 -1.07 6.74
CA GLN A 79 9.10 -1.07 6.73
C GLN A 79 8.60 0.36 6.86
N LEU A 80 7.52 0.70 6.17
CA LEU A 80 6.80 1.95 6.30
C LEU A 80 5.31 1.67 6.46
N HIS A 81 4.68 2.32 7.46
CA HIS A 81 3.23 2.35 7.66
C HIS A 81 2.57 0.95 7.75
N GLY A 82 3.26 0.00 8.37
CA GLY A 82 2.74 -1.33 8.64
C GLY A 82 2.87 -2.33 7.50
N GLY A 83 3.50 -1.93 6.37
CA GLY A 83 3.89 -2.85 5.30
C GLY A 83 3.11 -2.68 3.99
N PHE A 84 3.14 -3.71 3.14
CA PHE A 84 2.52 -3.67 1.82
C PHE A 84 0.99 -3.60 1.89
N LEU A 85 0.40 -4.29 2.86
CA LEU A 85 -1.02 -4.37 3.15
C LEU A 85 -1.28 -3.88 4.58
N GLY A 86 -0.86 -2.65 4.89
CA GLY A 86 -1.15 -2.00 6.17
C GLY A 86 -2.65 -1.84 6.47
N PHE A 87 -2.95 -1.35 7.67
CA PHE A 87 -4.34 -1.15 8.14
C PHE A 87 -5.18 -0.25 7.24
N ASP A 88 -4.53 0.63 6.46
CA ASP A 88 -5.12 1.53 5.47
C ASP A 88 -5.78 0.79 4.30
N LYS A 89 -5.28 -0.41 3.96
CA LYS A 89 -5.77 -1.24 2.86
C LYS A 89 -6.80 -2.28 3.29
N MET A 90 -7.06 -2.39 4.59
CA MET A 90 -7.95 -3.40 5.14
C MET A 90 -9.39 -2.92 5.17
N HIS A 91 -10.34 -3.83 4.96
CA HIS A 91 -11.74 -3.56 5.27
C HIS A 91 -11.97 -3.77 6.77
N TRP A 92 -12.48 -2.72 7.42
CA TRP A 92 -12.84 -2.75 8.83
C TRP A 92 -14.33 -3.07 8.98
N GLN A 93 -14.63 -3.97 9.91
CA GLN A 93 -16.00 -4.31 10.29
C GLN A 93 -16.61 -3.17 11.10
N VAL A 94 -17.81 -2.71 10.74
CA VAL A 94 -18.58 -1.80 11.57
C VAL A 94 -19.15 -2.57 12.75
N LEU A 95 -18.78 -2.20 13.98
CA LEU A 95 -19.34 -2.76 15.19
C LEU A 95 -20.56 -1.97 15.67
N GLU A 96 -20.49 -0.64 15.55
CA GLU A 96 -21.53 0.27 15.97
C GLU A 96 -21.53 1.49 15.06
N ALA A 97 -22.71 1.98 14.69
CA ALA A 97 -22.89 3.27 14.04
C ALA A 97 -24.15 3.94 14.59
N ASN A 98 -24.01 5.16 15.08
CA ASN A 98 -25.07 5.97 15.66
C ASN A 98 -24.96 7.42 15.10
N GLY A 99 -25.83 8.33 15.57
CA GLY A 99 -25.94 9.67 14.99
C GLY A 99 -24.66 10.51 15.13
N ASP A 100 -23.88 10.29 16.19
CA ASP A 100 -22.69 11.05 16.56
C ASP A 100 -21.37 10.31 16.26
N GLY A 101 -21.40 9.00 16.03
CA GLY A 101 -20.18 8.24 15.77
C GLY A 101 -20.29 6.87 15.11
N VAL A 102 -19.12 6.31 14.83
CA VAL A 102 -18.96 4.96 14.28
C VAL A 102 -17.75 4.29 14.94
N THR A 103 -17.91 3.02 15.31
CA THR A 103 -16.85 2.16 15.82
C THR A 103 -16.58 1.07 14.81
N LEU A 104 -15.34 0.98 14.34
CA LEU A 104 -14.87 -0.01 13.39
C LEU A 104 -13.81 -0.90 14.02
N GLN A 105 -13.73 -2.16 13.59
CA GLN A 105 -12.75 -3.13 14.07
C GLN A 105 -12.08 -3.87 12.91
N HIS A 106 -10.79 -4.16 13.07
CA HIS A 106 -10.02 -5.01 12.19
C HIS A 106 -9.22 -6.02 13.03
N CYS A 107 -9.26 -7.28 12.63
CA CYS A 107 -8.46 -8.36 13.21
C CYS A 107 -7.29 -8.68 12.28
N SER A 108 -6.10 -8.20 12.63
CA SER A 108 -4.85 -8.51 11.93
C SER A 108 -4.30 -9.85 12.47
N PRO A 109 -4.24 -10.92 11.65
CA PRO A 109 -3.82 -12.24 12.12
C PRO A 109 -2.34 -12.25 12.54
N ALA A 110 -1.94 -13.29 13.28
CA ALA A 110 -0.53 -13.52 13.59
C ALA A 110 0.27 -13.77 12.30
N GLY A 111 1.45 -13.15 12.20
CA GLY A 111 2.33 -13.24 11.04
C GLY A 111 1.98 -12.28 9.90
N HIS A 112 0.86 -11.56 9.98
CA HIS A 112 0.51 -10.55 8.98
C HIS A 112 1.59 -9.45 8.93
N GLU A 113 2.17 -9.23 7.75
CA GLU A 113 3.31 -8.29 7.53
C GLU A 113 4.55 -8.61 8.39
N GLY A 114 4.65 -9.86 8.88
CA GLY A 114 5.73 -10.35 9.74
C GLY A 114 5.53 -10.15 11.24
N TYR A 115 4.47 -9.44 11.67
CA TYR A 115 4.27 -9.15 13.09
C TYR A 115 3.78 -10.38 13.89
N PRO A 116 4.34 -10.64 15.09
CA PRO A 116 3.89 -11.73 15.94
C PRO A 116 2.51 -11.44 16.54
N GLY A 117 1.76 -12.50 16.86
CA GLY A 117 0.47 -12.37 17.54
C GLY A 117 -0.65 -11.79 16.67
N GLN A 118 -1.88 -12.22 16.94
CA GLN A 118 -3.04 -11.56 16.35
C GLN A 118 -3.25 -10.24 17.09
N VAL A 119 -3.60 -9.17 16.36
CA VAL A 119 -4.03 -7.90 16.93
C VAL A 119 -5.46 -7.61 16.51
N THR A 120 -6.33 -7.38 17.49
CA THR A 120 -7.66 -6.82 17.26
C THR A 120 -7.58 -5.32 17.51
N ALA A 121 -7.59 -4.55 16.44
CA ALA A 121 -7.57 -3.09 16.47
C ALA A 121 -8.99 -2.54 16.32
N THR A 122 -9.33 -1.49 17.05
CA THR A 122 -10.64 -0.82 17.04
C THR A 122 -10.42 0.68 16.91
N VAL A 123 -11.18 1.33 16.03
CA VAL A 123 -11.17 2.79 15.89
C VAL A 123 -12.58 3.32 16.05
N LYS A 124 -12.76 4.28 16.95
CA LYS A 124 -14.02 4.99 17.19
C LYS A 124 -13.89 6.44 16.78
N TYR A 125 -14.80 6.90 15.92
CA TYR A 125 -14.92 8.29 15.49
C TYR A 125 -16.16 8.93 16.08
N THR A 126 -16.01 9.87 17.02
CA THR A 126 -17.11 10.63 17.61
C THR A 126 -17.05 12.10 17.19
N LEU A 127 -18.19 12.65 16.77
CA LEU A 127 -18.35 14.06 16.39
C LEU A 127 -19.23 14.71 17.44
N THR A 128 -18.67 15.62 18.21
CA THR A 128 -19.38 16.31 19.27
C THR A 128 -20.04 17.58 18.74
N GLU A 129 -21.01 18.12 19.50
CA GLU A 129 -21.74 19.33 19.15
C GLU A 129 -20.84 20.58 19.11
N ASP A 130 -19.74 20.59 19.85
CA ASP A 130 -18.74 21.68 19.89
C ASP A 130 -17.69 21.60 18.76
N ASN A 131 -18.00 20.86 17.68
CA ASN A 131 -17.15 20.64 16.51
C ASN A 131 -15.78 19.99 16.83
N CYS A 132 -15.76 19.03 17.77
CA CYS A 132 -14.60 18.16 17.95
C CYS A 132 -14.83 16.82 17.23
N LEU A 133 -13.86 16.39 16.43
CA LEU A 133 -13.75 15.02 15.95
C LEU A 133 -12.76 14.28 16.85
N HIS A 134 -13.29 13.43 17.73
CA HIS A 134 -12.49 12.54 18.57
C HIS A 134 -12.31 11.20 17.85
N VAL A 135 -11.05 10.78 17.71
CA VAL A 135 -10.64 9.49 17.17
C VAL A 135 -9.94 8.72 18.28
N SER A 136 -10.57 7.64 18.75
CA SER A 136 -10.03 6.72 19.74
C SER A 136 -9.59 5.43 19.05
N MET A 137 -8.29 5.15 19.06
CA MET A 137 -7.66 3.94 18.52
C MET A 137 -7.23 3.03 19.66
N GLN A 138 -7.73 1.79 19.65
CA GLN A 138 -7.42 0.78 20.66
C GLN A 138 -6.94 -0.49 20.02
N ALA A 139 -6.09 -1.25 20.71
CA ALA A 139 -5.69 -2.58 20.26
C ALA A 139 -5.46 -3.54 21.43
N LYS A 140 -5.79 -4.81 21.19
CA LYS A 140 -5.47 -5.95 22.06
C LYS A 140 -4.77 -7.02 21.25
N THR A 141 -3.98 -7.86 21.91
CA THR A 141 -3.21 -8.89 21.23
C THR A 141 -3.27 -10.25 21.93
N THR A 142 -2.98 -11.32 21.18
CA THR A 142 -2.87 -12.68 21.71
C THR A 142 -1.45 -13.08 22.10
N LYS A 143 -0.42 -12.35 21.63
CA LYS A 143 1.00 -12.53 21.99
C LYS A 143 1.67 -11.17 22.04
N THR A 144 2.77 -11.05 22.79
CA THR A 144 3.56 -9.81 22.77
C THR A 144 3.92 -9.44 21.33
N THR A 145 3.64 -8.19 20.96
CA THR A 145 3.86 -7.60 19.63
C THR A 145 4.15 -6.11 19.77
N VAL A 146 4.40 -5.42 18.66
CA VAL A 146 4.44 -3.96 18.60
C VAL A 146 3.16 -3.39 17.99
N VAL A 147 2.70 -2.24 18.49
CA VAL A 147 1.58 -1.45 17.97
C VAL A 147 1.86 0.05 18.12
N ASN A 148 1.73 0.78 17.02
CA ASN A 148 1.75 2.25 16.98
C ASN A 148 0.79 2.68 15.86
N MET A 149 -0.39 3.17 16.21
CA MET A 149 -1.43 3.53 15.25
C MET A 149 -1.53 5.04 15.09
N THR A 150 -1.90 5.54 13.92
CA THR A 150 -2.21 6.97 13.72
C THR A 150 -3.28 7.17 12.63
N ASN A 151 -3.69 8.42 12.40
CA ASN A 151 -4.56 8.80 11.29
C ASN A 151 -3.83 9.74 10.33
N HIS A 152 -3.77 9.37 9.05
CA HIS A 152 -2.97 10.05 8.04
C HIS A 152 -3.79 11.05 7.20
N SER A 153 -4.60 11.89 7.86
CA SER A 153 -5.38 12.93 7.19
C SER A 153 -4.49 14.05 6.66
N TYR A 154 -4.68 14.40 5.39
CA TYR A 154 -4.04 15.54 4.74
C TYR A 154 -4.99 16.73 4.76
N PHE A 155 -4.62 17.79 5.46
CA PHE A 155 -5.42 18.99 5.64
C PHE A 155 -5.01 20.11 4.68
N ASN A 156 -6.01 20.85 4.21
CA ASN A 156 -5.87 22.20 3.69
C ASN A 156 -7.10 22.99 4.14
N LEU A 157 -6.92 23.89 5.13
CA LEU A 157 -8.01 24.65 5.77
C LEU A 157 -8.62 25.71 4.83
N ALA A 158 -8.01 25.99 3.70
CA ALA A 158 -8.62 26.76 2.63
C ALA A 158 -9.66 25.95 1.84
N GLY A 159 -9.52 24.61 1.84
CA GLY A 159 -10.30 23.67 1.05
C GLY A 159 -9.40 22.64 0.40
N HIS A 160 -9.87 21.40 0.22
CA HIS A 160 -9.05 20.29 -0.29
C HIS A 160 -8.46 20.56 -1.68
N GLY A 161 -9.15 21.36 -2.50
CA GLY A 161 -8.73 21.72 -3.85
C GLY A 161 -7.98 23.06 -3.95
N ALA A 162 -7.70 23.72 -2.82
CA ALA A 162 -7.13 25.07 -2.82
C ALA A 162 -5.64 25.10 -3.25
N GLY A 163 -4.94 23.97 -3.14
CA GLY A 163 -3.60 23.78 -3.66
C GLY A 163 -2.50 24.51 -2.88
N LYS A 164 -1.31 24.58 -3.50
CA LYS A 164 -0.07 25.05 -2.88
C LYS A 164 -0.11 26.52 -2.45
N GLU A 165 -0.66 27.42 -3.25
CA GLU A 165 -0.69 28.85 -2.89
C GLU A 165 -1.45 29.09 -1.58
N ALA A 166 -2.62 28.46 -1.42
CA ALA A 166 -3.38 28.55 -0.18
C ALA A 166 -2.69 27.83 0.99
N MET A 167 -1.92 26.77 0.72
CA MET A 167 -1.12 26.08 1.73
C MET A 167 -0.07 27.00 2.35
N LEU A 168 0.51 27.93 1.59
CA LEU A 168 1.51 28.89 2.10
C LEU A 168 0.92 29.90 3.10
N ASP A 169 -0.38 30.18 3.02
CA ASP A 169 -1.11 31.09 3.93
C ASP A 169 -1.49 30.45 5.28
N HIS A 170 -1.10 29.18 5.50
CA HIS A 170 -1.36 28.51 6.76
C HIS A 170 -0.30 28.90 7.79
N SER A 171 -0.75 29.23 9.00
CA SER A 171 0.09 29.32 10.17
C SER A 171 0.05 28.00 10.95
N ILE A 172 1.21 27.50 11.38
CA ILE A 172 1.34 26.26 12.17
C ILE A 172 2.06 26.57 13.48
N MET A 173 1.62 25.90 14.54
CA MET A 173 2.26 25.86 15.84
C MET A 173 2.28 24.39 16.31
N ILE A 174 3.41 23.93 16.86
CA ILE A 174 3.59 22.61 17.46
C ILE A 174 4.33 22.78 18.78
N LYS A 175 3.74 22.29 19.88
CA LYS A 175 4.30 22.40 21.24
C LYS A 175 5.35 21.31 21.48
N ALA A 176 6.53 21.50 20.90
CA ALA A 176 7.67 20.62 21.03
C ALA A 176 8.96 21.43 21.08
N ASP A 177 9.96 20.91 21.79
CA ASP A 177 11.29 21.51 21.89
C ASP A 177 12.34 20.73 21.10
N GLN A 178 11.98 19.53 20.65
CA GLN A 178 12.88 18.60 19.98
C GLN A 178 12.18 17.86 18.84
N ILE A 179 12.97 17.42 17.87
CA ILE A 179 12.60 16.41 16.87
C ILE A 179 13.49 15.18 17.05
N THR A 180 13.04 14.02 16.61
CA THR A 180 13.92 12.84 16.51
C THR A 180 14.96 13.08 15.41
N GLU A 181 16.23 12.85 15.72
CA GLU A 181 17.31 12.88 14.71
C GLU A 181 17.14 11.70 13.76
N THR A 182 17.29 11.93 12.45
CA THR A 182 17.21 10.89 11.43
C THR A 182 18.44 10.86 10.53
N ASP A 183 18.72 9.69 9.96
CA ASP A 183 19.72 9.50 8.90
C ASP A 183 19.18 9.91 7.51
N SER A 184 19.96 9.62 6.46
CA SER A 184 19.61 9.94 5.07
C SER A 184 18.42 9.16 4.51
N ASP A 185 18.08 8.02 5.11
CA ASP A 185 16.90 7.21 4.76
C ASP A 185 15.66 7.64 5.58
N SER A 186 15.79 8.73 6.37
CA SER A 186 14.79 9.24 7.31
C SER A 186 14.47 8.24 8.43
N ILE A 187 15.44 7.40 8.79
CA ILE A 187 15.34 6.47 9.92
C ILE A 187 15.89 7.15 11.18
N PRO A 188 15.17 7.11 12.32
CA PRO A 188 15.70 7.66 13.56
C PRO A 188 17.03 7.03 13.97
N THR A 189 17.94 7.86 14.47
CA THR A 189 19.25 7.40 15.00
C THR A 189 19.16 6.97 16.47
N GLY A 190 18.04 7.28 17.13
CA GLY A 190 17.90 7.27 18.59
C GLY A 190 18.26 8.60 19.26
N GLY A 191 18.81 9.55 18.50
CA GLY A 191 19.13 10.90 18.94
C GLY A 191 17.95 11.88 18.87
N PHE A 192 18.14 13.06 19.46
CA PHE A 192 17.19 14.16 19.43
C PHE A 192 17.89 15.45 19.02
N ILE A 193 17.24 16.26 18.19
CA ILE A 193 17.71 17.60 17.80
C ILE A 193 16.87 18.64 18.55
N ASN A 194 17.52 19.56 19.26
CA ASN A 194 16.85 20.74 19.81
C ASN A 194 16.55 21.72 18.68
N ILE A 195 15.31 22.19 18.61
CA ILE A 195 14.83 23.00 17.48
C ILE A 195 14.85 24.50 17.75
N ALA A 196 15.12 24.95 18.98
CA ALA A 196 15.08 26.37 19.36
C ALA A 196 15.95 27.23 18.43
N GLY A 197 15.35 28.27 17.83
CA GLY A 197 16.03 29.18 16.91
C GLY A 197 16.36 28.60 15.53
N THR A 198 15.90 27.39 15.21
CA THR A 198 16.01 26.78 13.87
C THR A 198 14.75 27.00 13.04
N LEU A 199 14.75 26.58 11.77
CA LEU A 199 13.53 26.59 10.94
C LEU A 199 12.45 25.61 11.44
N PHE A 200 12.84 24.61 12.23
CA PHE A 200 11.95 23.64 12.85
C PHE A 200 11.39 24.16 14.18
N ASP A 201 11.75 25.37 14.62
CA ASP A 201 11.10 26.00 15.76
C ASP A 201 9.68 26.46 15.36
N LEU A 202 8.70 25.66 15.77
CA LEU A 202 7.27 25.88 15.59
C LEU A 202 6.55 26.06 16.94
N HIS A 203 7.27 26.35 18.03
CA HIS A 203 6.66 26.52 19.36
C HIS A 203 5.64 27.66 19.37
N GLU A 204 5.94 28.73 18.65
CA GLU A 204 5.02 29.83 18.36
C GLU A 204 4.43 29.70 16.95
N PRO A 205 3.25 30.30 16.69
CA PRO A 205 2.62 30.28 15.37
C PRO A 205 3.51 30.93 14.30
N VAL A 206 3.84 30.17 13.26
CA VAL A 206 4.64 30.64 12.12
C VAL A 206 3.91 30.43 10.80
N GLN A 207 4.11 31.34 9.85
CA GLN A 207 3.57 31.15 8.50
C GLN A 207 4.37 30.10 7.74
N LEU A 208 3.68 29.11 7.19
CA LEU A 208 4.33 28.04 6.43
C LEU A 208 5.01 28.53 5.18
N GLY A 209 4.46 29.55 4.50
CA GLY A 209 5.11 30.15 3.34
C GLY A 209 6.54 30.63 3.62
N GLU A 210 6.76 31.28 4.76
CA GLU A 210 8.07 31.80 5.16
C GLU A 210 9.07 30.68 5.45
N ARG A 211 8.60 29.58 6.03
CA ARG A 211 9.43 28.41 6.35
C ARG A 211 9.73 27.55 5.12
N LEU A 212 8.72 27.20 4.35
CA LEU A 212 8.82 26.29 3.20
C LEU A 212 9.68 26.87 2.06
N GLN A 213 9.80 28.20 1.95
CA GLN A 213 10.73 28.83 1.01
C GLN A 213 12.20 28.59 1.37
N GLN A 214 12.49 28.35 2.65
CA GLN A 214 13.85 28.14 3.17
C GLN A 214 14.22 26.66 3.29
N LEU A 215 13.24 25.76 3.20
CA LEU A 215 13.42 24.32 3.27
C LEU A 215 13.40 23.70 1.87
N LEU A 216 14.46 22.96 1.53
CA LEU A 216 14.56 22.29 0.22
C LEU A 216 13.40 21.30 -0.02
N ASN A 217 12.97 20.60 1.02
CA ASN A 217 12.01 19.50 0.93
C ASN A 217 10.80 19.65 1.86
N GLY A 218 10.53 20.81 2.44
CA GLY A 218 9.46 20.96 3.45
C GLY A 218 9.73 20.18 4.74
N TYR A 219 8.68 19.87 5.48
CA TYR A 219 8.74 19.10 6.73
C TYR A 219 8.33 17.65 6.51
N ASP A 220 9.03 16.72 7.16
CA ASP A 220 8.68 15.31 7.32
C ASP A 220 9.30 14.77 8.61
N ASP A 221 8.96 15.40 9.73
CA ASP A 221 9.70 15.26 10.98
C ASP A 221 8.77 14.86 12.13
N ASN A 222 9.24 13.97 13.00
CA ASN A 222 8.55 13.65 14.25
C ASN A 222 8.97 14.64 15.34
N TYR A 223 8.03 15.49 15.75
CA TYR A 223 8.18 16.42 16.87
C TYR A 223 7.91 15.71 18.19
N CYS A 224 8.80 15.90 19.16
CA CYS A 224 8.73 15.30 20.49
C CYS A 224 7.92 16.21 21.42
N VAL A 225 6.70 15.77 21.74
CA VAL A 225 5.72 16.55 22.49
C VAL A 225 5.76 16.19 23.97
N LYS A 226 5.73 17.20 24.82
CA LYS A 226 5.60 17.01 26.27
C LYS A 226 4.13 16.83 26.63
N LEU A 227 3.81 15.65 27.16
CA LEU A 227 2.48 15.34 27.67
C LEU A 227 2.33 15.87 29.10
N ASN A 228 1.17 16.45 29.41
CA ASN A 228 0.78 16.81 30.76
C ASN A 228 0.18 15.59 31.50
N ASP A 229 0.15 15.63 32.83
CA ASP A 229 -0.37 14.55 33.69
C ASP A 229 -1.86 14.19 33.44
N ASN A 230 -2.61 15.01 32.68
CA ASN A 230 -4.05 14.90 32.44
C ASN A 230 -4.46 14.04 31.21
N ASN A 231 -3.65 13.07 30.82
CA ASN A 231 -3.86 12.11 29.72
C ASN A 231 -3.98 12.68 28.30
N ILE A 232 -4.59 13.84 28.03
CA ILE A 232 -4.69 14.46 26.70
C ILE A 232 -4.17 15.89 26.75
N THR A 233 -3.23 16.23 25.86
CA THR A 233 -2.58 17.55 25.80
C THR A 233 -2.79 18.19 24.44
N ALA A 234 -3.01 19.50 24.37
CA ALA A 234 -3.02 20.23 23.10
C ALA A 234 -1.61 20.25 22.51
N ILE A 235 -1.45 19.70 21.31
CA ILE A 235 -0.16 19.43 20.66
C ILE A 235 0.15 20.45 19.58
N ALA A 236 -0.82 20.72 18.71
CA ALA A 236 -0.59 21.56 17.54
C ALA A 236 -1.82 22.42 17.21
N ARG A 237 -1.58 23.52 16.52
CA ARG A 237 -2.61 24.39 15.96
C ARG A 237 -2.25 24.75 14.53
N ALA A 238 -3.25 24.74 13.66
CA ALA A 238 -3.19 25.23 12.30
C ALA A 238 -4.26 26.31 12.09
N TYR A 239 -3.91 27.37 11.39
CA TYR A 239 -4.84 28.46 11.07
C TYR A 239 -4.65 28.89 9.63
N HIS A 240 -5.74 29.16 8.91
CA HIS A 240 -5.68 29.75 7.59
C HIS A 240 -6.40 31.09 7.59
N GLN A 241 -5.63 32.17 7.47
CA GLN A 241 -6.12 33.54 7.70
C GLN A 241 -7.28 33.92 6.78
N LYS A 242 -7.22 33.56 5.50
CA LYS A 242 -8.22 33.99 4.51
C LYS A 242 -9.58 33.32 4.70
N SER A 243 -9.61 32.04 5.11
CA SER A 243 -10.88 31.37 5.44
C SER A 243 -11.32 31.63 6.89
N GLY A 244 -10.39 32.04 7.76
CA GLY A 244 -10.62 32.15 9.19
C GLY A 244 -10.78 30.80 9.88
N ARG A 245 -10.62 29.67 9.18
CA ARG A 245 -10.70 28.33 9.77
C ARG A 245 -9.43 28.06 10.58
N TRP A 246 -9.61 27.48 11.77
CA TRP A 246 -8.52 26.92 12.56
C TRP A 246 -8.81 25.47 12.94
N LEU A 247 -7.73 24.72 13.12
CA LEU A 247 -7.70 23.35 13.63
C LEU A 247 -6.77 23.32 14.85
N GLU A 248 -7.24 22.82 15.97
CA GLU A 248 -6.41 22.46 17.12
C GLU A 248 -6.41 20.94 17.28
N ILE A 249 -5.24 20.38 17.57
CA ILE A 249 -5.04 18.95 17.76
C ILE A 249 -4.60 18.71 19.18
N ALA A 250 -5.33 17.85 19.89
CA ALA A 250 -4.96 17.36 21.21
C ALA A 250 -4.84 15.84 21.19
N SER A 251 -3.87 15.27 21.90
CA SER A 251 -3.66 13.83 21.94
C SER A 251 -2.95 13.38 23.22
N ASN A 252 -3.00 12.07 23.46
CA ASN A 252 -2.23 11.37 24.48
C ASN A 252 -0.90 10.79 23.96
N GLN A 253 -0.51 11.09 22.72
CA GLN A 253 0.71 10.56 22.12
C GLN A 253 1.92 11.47 22.33
N PRO A 254 3.12 10.90 22.57
CA PRO A 254 4.31 11.66 22.89
C PRO A 254 4.97 12.34 21.68
N GLY A 255 4.48 12.08 20.47
CA GLY A 255 4.98 12.67 19.24
C GLY A 255 3.91 13.04 18.24
N VAL A 256 4.29 13.88 17.28
CA VAL A 256 3.48 14.22 16.11
C VAL A 256 4.37 14.27 14.86
N GLN A 257 4.06 13.47 13.84
CA GLN A 257 4.66 13.64 12.53
C GLN A 257 4.06 14.88 11.87
N PHE A 258 4.90 15.84 11.52
CA PHE A 258 4.49 16.97 10.70
C PHE A 258 5.04 16.80 9.28
N TYR A 259 4.14 16.59 8.33
CA TYR A 259 4.49 16.31 6.94
C TYR A 259 3.78 17.27 6.00
N THR A 260 4.52 17.95 5.12
CA THR A 260 3.96 18.95 4.19
C THR A 260 3.76 18.42 2.77
N SER A 261 3.36 17.15 2.60
CA SER A 261 3.02 16.56 1.28
C SER A 261 4.14 16.66 0.24
N ASN A 262 5.39 16.46 0.67
CA ASN A 262 6.60 16.74 -0.12
C ASN A 262 6.79 15.81 -1.32
N TYR A 263 6.21 14.61 -1.25
CA TYR A 263 6.31 13.56 -2.27
C TYR A 263 5.13 13.53 -3.25
N MET A 264 4.17 14.47 -3.14
CA MET A 264 3.15 14.66 -4.18
C MET A 264 3.75 15.27 -5.46
N PRO A 265 3.07 15.18 -6.63
CA PRO A 265 3.58 15.72 -7.90
C PRO A 265 3.90 17.24 -7.87
N ASP A 266 5.08 17.64 -8.34
CA ASP A 266 5.57 19.03 -8.50
C ASP A 266 5.35 19.60 -9.93
N VAL A 267 4.19 20.20 -10.16
CA VAL A 267 3.74 20.72 -11.47
C VAL A 267 4.60 21.83 -12.07
N ASN A 268 5.53 22.44 -11.31
CA ASN A 268 6.34 23.58 -11.75
C ASN A 268 7.69 23.17 -12.38
N LYS A 269 8.04 21.88 -12.42
CA LYS A 269 9.28 21.40 -13.04
C LYS A 269 9.29 21.31 -14.57
N GLY A 270 8.19 21.68 -15.24
CA GLY A 270 8.23 22.11 -16.66
C GLY A 270 8.94 21.20 -17.67
N GLU A 271 8.84 19.88 -17.56
CA GLU A 271 9.39 19.01 -18.59
C GLU A 271 8.46 18.95 -19.81
N LYS A 272 8.99 19.48 -20.92
CA LYS A 272 8.28 19.60 -22.19
C LYS A 272 8.13 18.24 -22.88
N GLN A 273 7.00 18.08 -23.55
CA GLN A 273 6.73 17.04 -24.53
C GLN A 273 7.70 17.21 -25.72
N LEU A 274 8.53 16.20 -26.01
CA LEU A 274 9.26 16.12 -27.28
C LEU A 274 8.50 15.16 -28.21
N ASN A 275 8.08 15.70 -29.36
CA ASN A 275 7.46 14.95 -30.46
C ASN A 275 8.54 14.27 -31.33
N ASN A 276 8.17 13.10 -31.85
CA ASN A 276 8.91 12.18 -32.72
C ASN A 276 9.84 12.81 -33.79
N VAL A 277 10.98 12.15 -34.08
CA VAL A 277 11.33 11.52 -35.39
C VAL A 277 12.81 11.07 -35.44
N ALA A 278 12.98 9.78 -35.80
CA ALA A 278 14.03 9.07 -36.57
C ALA A 278 15.49 8.90 -36.10
N ASN A 279 15.84 7.60 -36.05
CA ASN A 279 16.95 6.90 -36.70
C ASN A 279 18.31 6.66 -35.99
N THR A 280 18.50 5.35 -35.72
CA THR A 280 19.66 4.48 -36.02
C THR A 280 21.01 4.75 -35.36
N SER A 281 21.48 3.79 -34.57
CA SER A 281 22.55 2.88 -35.01
C SER A 281 22.66 1.68 -34.07
N ASP A 282 22.84 0.52 -34.70
CA ASP A 282 22.97 -0.82 -34.15
C ASP A 282 24.26 -1.02 -33.34
N ASP A 283 24.22 -1.88 -32.32
CA ASP A 283 24.94 -3.17 -32.39
C ASP A 283 24.38 -4.18 -31.34
N PRO A 284 24.41 -5.51 -31.61
CA PRO A 284 23.49 -6.50 -31.07
C PRO A 284 24.09 -7.43 -30.00
N GLU A 285 23.24 -8.39 -29.57
CA GLU A 285 23.50 -9.63 -28.83
C GLU A 285 23.29 -9.62 -27.31
N LYS A 286 22.03 -9.91 -26.93
CA LYS A 286 21.67 -11.17 -26.23
C LYS A 286 20.17 -11.43 -26.39
N SER A 287 19.83 -12.47 -27.13
CA SER A 287 18.45 -12.96 -27.29
C SER A 287 18.19 -14.09 -26.30
N GLU A 288 17.36 -13.85 -25.29
CA GLU A 288 16.70 -14.89 -24.50
C GLU A 288 15.18 -14.62 -24.49
N SER A 289 14.41 -15.70 -24.26
CA SER A 289 13.04 -15.97 -24.73
C SER A 289 12.02 -14.83 -24.69
N LYS A 290 11.27 -14.67 -25.79
CA LYS A 290 10.33 -13.57 -26.08
C LYS A 290 8.99 -13.55 -25.31
N ASP A 291 8.67 -14.57 -24.51
CA ASP A 291 7.37 -14.66 -23.85
C ASP A 291 7.55 -14.84 -22.33
N ASP A 292 7.96 -13.78 -21.62
CA ASP A 292 7.89 -13.78 -20.16
C ASP A 292 6.43 -13.51 -19.74
N PRO A 293 5.68 -14.49 -19.17
CA PRO A 293 4.31 -14.27 -18.69
C PRO A 293 4.22 -13.14 -17.68
N LEU A 294 5.30 -12.92 -16.94
CA LEU A 294 5.34 -11.88 -15.96
C LEU A 294 5.32 -10.50 -16.61
N GLU A 295 5.71 -10.33 -17.88
CA GLU A 295 5.72 -9.02 -18.53
C GLU A 295 4.30 -8.44 -18.65
N ASP A 296 3.34 -9.21 -19.16
CA ASP A 296 1.95 -8.76 -19.26
C ASP A 296 1.28 -8.60 -17.87
N GLU A 297 1.62 -9.46 -16.91
CA GLU A 297 1.14 -9.32 -15.52
C GLU A 297 1.72 -8.07 -14.86
N ARG A 298 3.02 -7.84 -15.05
CA ARG A 298 3.78 -6.69 -14.57
C ARG A 298 3.28 -5.43 -15.21
N GLN A 299 2.93 -5.41 -16.49
CA GLN A 299 2.34 -4.27 -17.18
C GLN A 299 0.83 -4.08 -16.87
N GLY A 300 0.23 -5.00 -16.10
CA GLY A 300 -1.18 -4.94 -15.71
C GLY A 300 -2.14 -5.19 -16.88
N PHE A 301 -1.64 -5.75 -17.98
CA PHE A 301 -2.45 -6.15 -19.14
C PHE A 301 -3.35 -7.35 -18.82
N VAL A 302 -2.85 -8.22 -17.94
CA VAL A 302 -3.53 -9.43 -17.48
C VAL A 302 -3.34 -9.59 -15.97
N ARG A 303 -4.15 -10.43 -15.34
CA ARG A 303 -4.02 -10.82 -13.92
C ARG A 303 -3.80 -12.33 -13.81
N GLU A 304 -2.85 -12.77 -13.00
CA GLU A 304 -2.73 -14.20 -12.62
C GLU A 304 -3.93 -14.56 -11.71
N VAL A 305 -4.65 -15.63 -12.06
CA VAL A 305 -5.86 -16.07 -11.33
C VAL A 305 -5.76 -17.49 -10.79
N GLY A 306 -4.65 -18.19 -11.01
CA GLY A 306 -4.42 -19.55 -10.51
C GLY A 306 -4.52 -19.65 -8.99
N ASN A 307 -4.20 -18.58 -8.26
CA ASN A 307 -4.40 -18.45 -6.81
C ASN A 307 -5.86 -18.41 -6.34
N GLN A 308 -6.82 -18.18 -7.24
CA GLN A 308 -8.26 -18.21 -6.93
C GLN A 308 -8.88 -19.62 -7.11
N ALA A 309 -8.08 -20.59 -7.57
CA ALA A 309 -8.51 -21.95 -7.87
C ALA A 309 -7.95 -22.98 -6.89
N VAL A 310 -8.69 -24.08 -6.74
CA VAL A 310 -8.23 -25.33 -6.15
C VAL A 310 -7.56 -26.16 -7.23
N TRP A 311 -6.37 -26.68 -6.94
CA TRP A 311 -5.57 -27.46 -7.89
C TRP A 311 -5.46 -28.91 -7.43
N SER A 312 -5.49 -29.83 -8.39
CA SER A 312 -5.21 -31.25 -8.12
C SER A 312 -4.50 -31.90 -9.29
N LEU A 313 -3.73 -32.95 -9.00
CA LEU A 313 -2.98 -33.72 -9.99
C LEU A 313 -3.56 -35.12 -10.10
N SER A 314 -3.47 -35.73 -11.28
CA SER A 314 -3.80 -37.16 -11.43
C SER A 314 -2.92 -38.04 -10.53
N SER A 315 -1.65 -37.66 -10.39
CA SER A 315 -0.68 -38.30 -9.52
C SER A 315 0.56 -37.44 -9.34
N CYS A 316 1.33 -37.70 -8.29
CA CYS A 316 2.64 -37.09 -8.09
C CYS A 316 3.52 -37.99 -7.21
N LYS A 317 4.84 -37.89 -7.38
CA LYS A 317 5.78 -38.45 -6.40
C LYS A 317 5.74 -37.64 -5.10
N PRO A 318 6.03 -38.27 -3.94
CA PRO A 318 6.09 -37.55 -2.66
C PRO A 318 7.03 -36.33 -2.72
N GLY A 319 6.51 -35.14 -2.40
CA GLY A 319 7.28 -33.88 -2.39
C GLY A 319 7.39 -33.15 -3.74
N PHE A 320 6.78 -33.71 -4.79
CA PHE A 320 6.75 -33.14 -6.15
C PHE A 320 5.31 -32.88 -6.60
N GLY A 321 4.44 -32.38 -5.73
CA GLY A 321 3.01 -32.19 -5.97
C GLY A 321 2.64 -30.83 -6.57
N VAL A 322 1.39 -30.41 -6.35
CA VAL A 322 0.82 -29.14 -6.85
C VAL A 322 1.66 -27.94 -6.42
N GLU A 323 2.23 -27.99 -5.22
CA GLU A 323 3.06 -26.94 -4.65
C GLU A 323 4.21 -26.55 -5.58
N ARG A 324 4.77 -27.51 -6.32
CA ARG A 324 5.89 -27.27 -7.24
C ARG A 324 5.49 -26.52 -8.49
N LEU A 325 4.25 -26.69 -8.96
CA LEU A 325 3.73 -25.96 -10.12
C LEU A 325 3.53 -24.46 -9.86
N ARG A 326 3.64 -24.03 -8.60
CA ARG A 326 3.13 -22.74 -8.11
C ARG A 326 4.02 -22.04 -7.09
N ASP A 327 5.19 -22.60 -6.77
CA ASP A 327 6.13 -22.05 -5.79
C ASP A 327 7.00 -20.92 -6.35
N ASN A 328 6.85 -20.59 -7.64
CA ASN A 328 7.64 -19.58 -8.36
C ASN A 328 9.15 -19.89 -8.43
N ILE A 329 9.54 -21.16 -8.29
CA ILE A 329 10.92 -21.61 -8.44
C ILE A 329 11.02 -22.39 -9.76
N MET A 330 11.82 -21.92 -10.72
CA MET A 330 11.95 -22.60 -12.04
C MET A 330 12.67 -23.95 -11.95
N ASP A 331 13.47 -24.15 -10.90
CA ASP A 331 14.24 -25.37 -10.69
C ASP A 331 13.39 -26.52 -10.10
N THR A 332 12.28 -26.20 -9.43
CA THR A 332 11.36 -27.21 -8.90
C THR A 332 10.34 -27.61 -9.96
N TYR A 333 9.81 -28.83 -9.82
CA TYR A 333 8.87 -29.37 -10.78
C TYR A 333 7.86 -30.31 -10.13
N TRP A 334 6.66 -30.36 -10.69
CA TRP A 334 5.79 -31.51 -10.51
C TRP A 334 6.41 -32.69 -11.22
N GLN A 335 6.50 -33.83 -10.53
CA GLN A 335 6.83 -35.10 -11.12
C GLN A 335 5.61 -36.01 -11.05
N SER A 336 5.04 -36.34 -12.22
CA SER A 336 3.93 -37.28 -12.28
C SER A 336 4.37 -38.70 -11.91
N ASP A 337 3.42 -39.51 -11.44
CA ASP A 337 3.67 -40.90 -11.04
C ASP A 337 2.46 -41.77 -11.40
N GLY A 338 2.36 -42.19 -12.67
CA GLY A 338 1.14 -42.83 -13.16
C GLY A 338 1.17 -43.18 -14.63
N GLN A 339 -0.01 -43.41 -15.22
CA GLN A 339 -0.18 -43.58 -16.67
C GLN A 339 -0.64 -42.26 -17.29
N LEU A 340 -0.19 -42.00 -18.52
CA LEU A 340 -0.70 -40.91 -19.34
C LEU A 340 -2.20 -41.11 -19.62
N PRO A 341 -3.00 -40.03 -19.74
CA PRO A 341 -2.56 -38.65 -19.64
C PRO A 341 -2.35 -38.19 -18.19
N HIS A 342 -1.27 -37.44 -17.93
CA HIS A 342 -1.05 -36.83 -16.63
C HIS A 342 -1.86 -35.52 -16.56
N LEU A 343 -2.67 -35.36 -15.52
CA LEU A 343 -3.67 -34.28 -15.45
C LEU A 343 -3.28 -33.25 -14.40
N VAL A 344 -3.38 -31.98 -14.77
CA VAL A 344 -3.43 -30.84 -13.86
C VAL A 344 -4.85 -30.27 -13.93
N ASN A 345 -5.59 -30.35 -12.83
CA ASN A 345 -6.94 -29.84 -12.72
C ASN A 345 -6.95 -28.54 -11.93
N ILE A 346 -7.68 -27.55 -12.44
CA ILE A 346 -7.72 -26.19 -11.90
C ILE A 346 -9.19 -25.78 -11.80
N GLN A 347 -9.73 -25.76 -10.58
CA GLN A 347 -11.15 -25.50 -10.31
C GLN A 347 -11.35 -24.17 -9.58
N PHE A 348 -12.05 -23.24 -10.21
CA PHE A 348 -12.35 -21.92 -9.67
C PHE A 348 -13.65 -21.93 -8.85
N HIS A 349 -13.68 -21.18 -7.76
CA HIS A 349 -14.86 -21.01 -6.90
C HIS A 349 -16.01 -20.24 -7.58
N ARG A 350 -15.68 -19.45 -8.60
CA ARG A 350 -16.61 -18.66 -9.43
C ARG A 350 -16.22 -18.76 -10.89
N LYS A 351 -17.17 -18.50 -11.79
CA LYS A 351 -16.92 -18.47 -13.23
C LYS A 351 -15.88 -17.37 -13.54
N THR A 352 -14.72 -17.76 -14.06
CA THR A 352 -13.54 -16.89 -14.19
C THR A 352 -13.17 -16.74 -15.66
N SER A 353 -12.87 -15.51 -16.09
CA SER A 353 -12.36 -15.24 -17.44
C SER A 353 -10.91 -15.71 -17.55
N ILE A 354 -10.53 -16.41 -18.62
CA ILE A 354 -9.15 -16.88 -18.87
C ILE A 354 -8.81 -16.51 -20.32
N SER A 355 -7.69 -15.83 -20.52
CA SER A 355 -7.16 -15.46 -21.83
C SER A 355 -5.97 -16.33 -22.24
N GLN A 356 -5.07 -16.66 -21.30
CA GLN A 356 -3.81 -17.31 -21.59
C GLN A 356 -3.42 -18.29 -20.47
N ILE A 357 -2.75 -19.38 -20.84
CA ILE A 357 -2.03 -20.27 -19.91
C ILE A 357 -0.56 -20.19 -20.26
N TYR A 358 0.31 -20.14 -19.25
CA TYR A 358 1.74 -20.28 -19.42
C TYR A 358 2.25 -21.49 -18.69
N ILE A 359 3.17 -22.22 -19.31
CA ILE A 359 3.83 -23.39 -18.73
C ILE A 359 5.34 -23.23 -18.89
N TYR A 360 6.09 -23.30 -17.80
CA TYR A 360 7.55 -23.32 -17.86
C TYR A 360 8.03 -24.76 -18.01
N THR A 361 8.87 -24.99 -19.01
CA THR A 361 9.45 -26.29 -19.35
C THR A 361 10.92 -26.13 -19.68
N ASP A 362 11.75 -27.14 -19.40
CA ASP A 362 13.15 -27.14 -19.81
C ASP A 362 13.50 -28.49 -20.45
N TYR A 363 13.39 -28.57 -21.77
CA TYR A 363 13.73 -29.79 -22.50
C TYR A 363 15.20 -30.19 -22.35
N LYS A 364 16.11 -29.22 -22.27
CA LYS A 364 17.54 -29.51 -22.16
C LYS A 364 17.86 -30.19 -20.83
N LEU A 365 17.15 -29.81 -19.77
CA LEU A 365 17.34 -30.35 -18.43
C LEU A 365 16.51 -31.61 -18.16
N ASP A 366 15.26 -31.65 -18.64
CA ASP A 366 14.30 -32.72 -18.33
C ASP A 366 14.24 -33.82 -19.40
N GLU A 367 14.75 -33.59 -20.61
CA GLU A 367 14.82 -34.52 -21.74
C GLU A 367 13.51 -35.31 -21.96
N SER A 368 13.51 -36.61 -21.66
CA SER A 368 12.36 -37.50 -21.81
C SER A 368 11.18 -37.16 -20.88
N TYR A 369 11.39 -36.40 -19.80
CA TYR A 369 10.33 -36.00 -18.88
C TYR A 369 9.55 -34.77 -19.36
N THR A 370 10.00 -34.09 -20.43
CA THR A 370 9.35 -32.88 -20.93
C THR A 370 8.12 -33.23 -21.78
N PRO A 371 6.95 -32.61 -21.54
CA PRO A 371 5.77 -32.80 -22.38
C PRO A 371 6.06 -32.48 -23.84
N SER A 372 5.64 -33.36 -24.76
CA SER A 372 5.69 -33.13 -26.21
C SER A 372 4.32 -32.77 -26.79
N ARG A 373 3.25 -33.20 -26.13
CA ARG A 373 1.87 -32.95 -26.57
C ARG A 373 0.96 -32.81 -25.36
N ILE A 374 0.21 -31.72 -25.29
CA ILE A 374 -0.74 -31.44 -24.21
C ILE A 374 -2.13 -31.06 -24.79
N SER A 375 -3.19 -31.37 -24.06
CA SER A 375 -4.56 -30.97 -24.36
C SER A 375 -5.07 -30.01 -23.28
N ILE A 376 -5.61 -28.87 -23.71
CA ILE A 376 -6.23 -27.87 -22.83
C ILE A 376 -7.73 -28.04 -22.90
N ARG A 377 -8.37 -28.21 -21.75
CA ARG A 377 -9.81 -28.47 -21.65
C ARG A 377 -10.46 -27.52 -20.66
N ALA A 378 -11.71 -27.13 -20.89
CA ALA A 378 -12.46 -26.30 -19.96
C ALA A 378 -13.92 -26.75 -19.81
N GLY A 379 -14.53 -26.43 -18.68
CA GLY A 379 -15.89 -26.87 -18.36
C GLY A 379 -16.41 -26.35 -17.03
N SER A 380 -17.59 -26.80 -16.62
CA SER A 380 -18.14 -26.42 -15.32
C SER A 380 -17.67 -27.34 -14.18
N HIS A 381 -17.29 -28.58 -14.50
CA HIS A 381 -16.78 -29.61 -13.59
C HIS A 381 -16.18 -30.78 -14.40
N PHE A 382 -15.57 -31.77 -13.74
CA PHE A 382 -14.86 -32.90 -14.36
C PHE A 382 -15.63 -33.62 -15.47
N ASN A 383 -16.92 -33.88 -15.26
CA ASN A 383 -17.75 -34.63 -16.21
C ASN A 383 -18.22 -33.82 -17.44
N ASN A 384 -17.84 -32.55 -17.56
CA ASN A 384 -18.26 -31.67 -18.64
C ASN A 384 -17.08 -30.81 -19.12
N LEU A 385 -15.89 -31.39 -19.20
CA LEU A 385 -14.72 -30.77 -19.80
C LEU A 385 -14.78 -30.96 -21.31
N GLN A 386 -14.65 -29.87 -22.06
CA GLN A 386 -14.50 -29.87 -23.51
C GLN A 386 -13.07 -29.51 -23.87
N GLU A 387 -12.49 -30.23 -24.83
CA GLU A 387 -11.17 -29.91 -25.36
C GLU A 387 -11.24 -28.62 -26.19
N LEU A 388 -10.44 -27.63 -25.78
CA LEU A 388 -10.35 -26.34 -26.45
C LEU A 388 -9.30 -26.38 -27.56
N GLN A 389 -8.13 -26.99 -27.26
CA GLN A 389 -7.06 -27.16 -28.22
C GLN A 389 -6.04 -28.20 -27.76
N ILE A 390 -5.31 -28.75 -28.73
CA ILE A 390 -4.12 -29.58 -28.53
C ILE A 390 -2.91 -28.73 -28.91
N VAL A 391 -1.87 -28.76 -28.08
CA VAL A 391 -0.62 -28.04 -28.28
C VAL A 391 0.51 -29.06 -28.42
N ASP A 392 1.22 -29.00 -29.54
CA ASP A 392 2.46 -29.71 -29.78
C ASP A 392 3.64 -28.84 -29.33
N LEU A 393 4.52 -29.42 -28.53
CA LEU A 393 5.70 -28.76 -27.97
C LEU A 393 6.94 -29.42 -28.56
N THR A 394 7.75 -28.63 -29.27
CA THR A 394 9.00 -29.11 -29.89
C THR A 394 10.18 -28.64 -29.08
N GLU A 395 10.74 -29.53 -28.25
CA GLU A 395 11.92 -29.28 -27.43
C GLU A 395 11.84 -27.95 -26.62
N PRO A 396 10.71 -27.69 -25.93
CA PRO A 396 10.45 -26.37 -25.35
C PRO A 396 11.43 -26.06 -24.21
N THR A 397 11.99 -24.86 -24.21
CA THR A 397 12.86 -24.36 -23.13
C THR A 397 12.40 -22.96 -22.75
N GLY A 398 12.11 -22.75 -21.47
CA GLY A 398 11.53 -21.51 -20.96
C GLY A 398 10.00 -21.55 -20.89
N TRP A 399 9.40 -20.37 -20.91
CA TRP A 399 7.95 -20.20 -20.88
C TRP A 399 7.31 -20.51 -22.23
N VAL A 400 6.27 -21.32 -22.20
CA VAL A 400 5.40 -21.61 -23.34
C VAL A 400 4.07 -20.91 -23.13
N ALA A 401 3.76 -19.96 -24.01
CA ALA A 401 2.51 -19.23 -24.02
C ALA A 401 1.43 -20.00 -24.80
N ILE A 402 0.30 -20.30 -24.14
CA ILE A 402 -0.82 -21.05 -24.71
C ILE A 402 -2.07 -20.17 -24.69
N PRO A 403 -2.37 -19.47 -25.80
CA PRO A 403 -3.55 -18.61 -25.89
C PRO A 403 -4.82 -19.44 -25.96
N ILE A 404 -5.83 -19.03 -25.20
CA ILE A 404 -7.14 -19.69 -25.23
C ILE A 404 -7.98 -19.04 -26.32
N LYS A 405 -8.01 -19.67 -27.49
CA LYS A 405 -8.77 -19.21 -28.65
C LYS A 405 -10.12 -19.93 -28.69
N ASP A 406 -11.20 -19.22 -28.39
CA ASP A 406 -12.55 -19.65 -28.77
C ASP A 406 -13.07 -18.69 -29.85
N GLY A 407 -12.65 -18.95 -31.10
CA GLY A 407 -13.10 -18.23 -32.30
C GLY A 407 -13.12 -16.70 -32.18
N SER A 408 -14.28 -16.15 -31.84
CA SER A 408 -14.60 -14.70 -31.82
C SER A 408 -14.42 -14.00 -30.46
N VAL A 409 -14.03 -14.71 -29.39
CA VAL A 409 -13.93 -14.14 -28.03
C VAL A 409 -12.48 -14.09 -27.55
N LYS A 410 -12.04 -12.93 -27.01
CA LYS A 410 -10.68 -12.69 -26.48
C LYS A 410 -10.34 -13.45 -25.17
N SER A 411 -11.29 -14.18 -24.60
CA SER A 411 -11.13 -14.97 -23.35
C SER A 411 -12.31 -15.92 -23.16
N ILE A 412 -12.10 -17.08 -22.54
CA ILE A 412 -13.19 -17.98 -22.13
C ILE A 412 -13.63 -17.68 -20.70
N ARG A 413 -14.89 -17.97 -20.35
CA ARG A 413 -15.36 -17.92 -18.95
C ARG A 413 -15.72 -19.32 -18.47
N THR A 414 -14.96 -19.86 -17.53
CA THR A 414 -15.09 -21.26 -17.08
C THR A 414 -15.03 -21.40 -15.54
N PHE A 415 -15.56 -22.50 -14.99
CA PHE A 415 -15.32 -22.87 -13.59
C PHE A 415 -14.16 -23.87 -13.44
N MET A 416 -13.81 -24.57 -14.51
CA MET A 416 -12.78 -25.58 -14.49
C MET A 416 -11.93 -25.51 -15.75
N LEU A 417 -10.62 -25.66 -15.55
CA LEU A 417 -9.62 -25.83 -16.58
C LEU A 417 -8.84 -27.12 -16.28
N GLN A 418 -8.48 -27.88 -17.31
CA GLN A 418 -7.65 -29.08 -17.19
C GLN A 418 -6.56 -29.05 -18.26
N ILE A 419 -5.32 -29.26 -17.82
CA ILE A 419 -4.17 -29.49 -18.70
C ILE A 419 -3.88 -30.99 -18.65
N ALA A 420 -4.01 -31.66 -19.79
CA ALA A 420 -3.77 -33.09 -19.93
C ALA A 420 -2.50 -33.31 -20.75
N VAL A 421 -1.44 -33.80 -20.11
CA VAL A 421 -0.21 -34.20 -20.81
C VAL A 421 -0.46 -35.53 -21.51
N ILE A 422 -0.52 -35.52 -22.83
CA ILE A 422 -0.87 -36.69 -23.66
C ILE A 422 0.36 -37.54 -23.92
N SER A 423 1.51 -36.91 -24.20
CA SER A 423 2.78 -37.61 -24.40
C SER A 423 3.96 -36.72 -24.01
N ASN A 424 5.08 -37.35 -23.66
CA ASN A 424 6.35 -36.69 -23.43
C ASN A 424 7.33 -36.97 -24.57
N HIS A 425 8.38 -36.16 -24.66
CA HIS A 425 9.48 -36.39 -25.58
C HIS A 425 10.16 -37.73 -25.31
N GLN A 426 10.82 -38.29 -26.33
CA GLN A 426 11.57 -39.56 -26.24
C GLN A 426 10.77 -40.74 -25.65
N ASN A 427 9.43 -40.69 -25.72
CA ASN A 427 8.51 -41.66 -25.12
C ASN A 427 8.63 -41.79 -23.59
N GLY A 428 9.00 -40.72 -22.89
CA GLY A 428 9.12 -40.73 -21.44
C GLY A 428 7.79 -40.97 -20.73
N ARG A 429 7.83 -41.77 -19.66
CA ARG A 429 6.64 -42.23 -18.93
C ARG A 429 6.06 -41.18 -17.98
N ASN A 430 6.91 -40.42 -17.30
CA ASN A 430 6.53 -39.41 -16.32
C ASN A 430 6.83 -38.01 -16.86
N THR A 431 6.18 -37.02 -16.27
CA THR A 431 6.30 -35.62 -16.69
C THR A 431 6.96 -34.78 -15.61
N HIS A 432 7.90 -33.95 -16.03
CA HIS A 432 8.35 -32.78 -15.28
C HIS A 432 7.70 -31.54 -15.87
N MET A 433 7.00 -30.79 -15.02
CA MET A 433 6.46 -29.49 -15.37
C MET A 433 6.76 -28.55 -14.22
N ARG A 434 7.36 -27.39 -14.54
CA ARG A 434 8.00 -26.55 -13.53
C ARG A 434 7.00 -25.57 -12.95
N GLN A 435 6.57 -24.59 -13.74
CA GLN A 435 5.60 -23.57 -13.30
C GLN A 435 4.40 -23.50 -14.25
N ILE A 436 3.22 -23.20 -13.71
CA ILE A 436 2.02 -22.90 -14.50
C ILE A 436 1.39 -21.60 -14.01
N ARG A 437 1.06 -20.72 -14.96
CA ARG A 437 0.34 -19.45 -14.70
C ARG A 437 -0.92 -19.39 -15.53
N ILE A 438 -2.00 -18.90 -14.91
CA ILE A 438 -3.31 -18.77 -15.56
C ILE A 438 -3.68 -17.29 -15.60
N HIS A 439 -3.69 -16.71 -16.79
CA HIS A 439 -3.95 -15.28 -16.96
C HIS A 439 -5.41 -15.03 -17.34
N ALA A 440 -5.98 -14.01 -16.72
CA ALA A 440 -7.27 -13.44 -17.06
C ALA A 440 -7.08 -12.00 -17.60
N PRO A 441 -7.92 -11.54 -18.54
CA PRO A 441 -7.88 -10.14 -18.95
C PRO A 441 -8.31 -9.22 -17.81
N VAL A 442 -7.73 -8.02 -17.76
CA VAL A 442 -8.17 -6.94 -16.86
C VAL A 442 -9.27 -6.14 -17.56
N GLU A 443 -10.51 -6.19 -17.06
CA GLU A 443 -11.61 -5.34 -17.54
C GLU A 443 -11.44 -3.94 -16.92
N GLY A 444 -10.96 -2.96 -17.70
CA GLY A 444 -10.75 -1.56 -17.26
C GLY A 444 -9.29 -1.17 -17.07
N HIS A 445 -9.00 0.13 -17.17
CA HIS A 445 -7.68 0.76 -17.34
C HIS A 445 -6.52 0.21 -16.47
N HIS A 446 -5.36 -0.01 -17.14
CA HIS A 446 -4.11 -0.59 -16.64
C HIS A 446 -3.44 0.14 -15.48
N TYR A 447 -2.86 -0.65 -14.57
CA TYR A 447 -1.76 -0.26 -13.67
C TYR A 447 -0.75 -1.41 -13.54
N PRO A 448 0.50 -1.22 -14.00
CA PRO A 448 1.58 -2.18 -13.86
C PRO A 448 1.97 -2.51 -12.40
N LEU A 449 2.13 -3.80 -12.07
CA LEU A 449 2.63 -4.38 -10.81
C LEU A 449 4.17 -4.32 -10.66
N GLU A 450 4.89 -3.65 -11.56
CA GLU A 450 6.36 -3.41 -11.49
C GLU A 450 6.81 -2.55 -10.29
N PHE A 451 5.87 -2.11 -9.45
CA PHE A 451 6.14 -1.27 -8.28
C PHE A 451 6.58 -2.02 -7.01
N PHE A 452 6.63 -3.37 -6.99
CA PHE A 452 6.72 -4.10 -5.71
C PHE A 452 7.76 -5.23 -5.57
N ALA A 453 8.60 -5.52 -6.57
CA ALA A 453 9.73 -6.46 -6.43
C ALA A 453 10.67 -6.28 -7.65
N ASN A 454 11.97 -6.01 -7.58
CA ASN A 454 13.01 -6.13 -6.56
C ASN A 454 14.06 -5.02 -6.76
N ASN A 455 14.75 -4.64 -5.69
CA ASN A 455 16.05 -4.00 -5.77
C ASN A 455 17.09 -4.98 -6.30
N ASP A 456 17.86 -4.56 -7.30
CA ASP A 456 19.33 -4.66 -7.27
C ASP A 456 19.88 -3.30 -7.72
N TRP A 457 20.66 -2.69 -6.85
CA TRP A 457 21.31 -1.37 -6.98
C TRP A 457 22.47 -1.50 -8.00
N GLU A 458 22.82 -0.57 -8.88
CA GLU A 458 23.14 0.86 -8.73
C GLU A 458 23.06 1.55 -10.12
N ASP A 459 23.03 2.90 -10.11
CA ASP A 459 23.30 3.79 -11.26
C ASP A 459 22.28 3.93 -12.41
N GLU A 460 21.16 4.61 -12.14
CA GLU A 460 20.58 5.62 -13.08
C GLU A 460 19.36 6.39 -12.52
N TYR A 461 18.89 6.09 -11.30
CA TYR A 461 17.64 6.67 -10.77
C TYR A 461 17.76 8.13 -10.28
N SER A 462 18.97 8.71 -10.28
CA SER A 462 19.15 10.14 -9.98
C SER A 462 18.94 11.07 -11.19
N ARG A 463 18.58 10.56 -12.39
CA ARG A 463 18.52 11.40 -13.60
C ARG A 463 17.31 11.25 -14.54
N ARG A 464 16.29 10.45 -14.23
CA ARG A 464 15.07 10.44 -15.06
C ARG A 464 13.87 10.89 -14.24
N ALA A 465 13.48 12.13 -14.49
CA ALA A 465 12.27 12.71 -13.97
C ALA A 465 11.06 11.84 -14.30
N ILE A 466 10.33 11.48 -13.25
CA ILE A 466 8.99 10.92 -13.35
C ILE A 466 8.16 11.97 -14.08
N GLN A 467 7.67 11.63 -15.27
CA GLN A 467 6.62 12.39 -15.93
C GLN A 467 5.41 12.43 -14.99
N GLN A 468 5.20 13.57 -14.36
CA GLN A 468 4.29 13.75 -13.26
C GLN A 468 2.84 13.80 -13.74
N ILE A 469 2.16 12.66 -13.73
CA ILE A 469 0.71 12.63 -13.84
C ILE A 469 0.15 13.30 -12.57
N PRO A 470 -0.70 14.34 -12.67
CA PRO A 470 -1.28 14.98 -11.50
C PRO A 470 -2.12 13.97 -10.72
N LEU A 471 -1.90 13.89 -9.41
CA LEU A 471 -2.70 13.08 -8.50
C LEU A 471 -4.11 13.69 -8.44
N LYS A 472 -5.07 13.07 -9.14
CA LYS A 472 -6.45 13.54 -9.19
C LYS A 472 -7.18 13.13 -7.91
N GLY A 473 -7.63 14.13 -7.16
CA GLY A 473 -8.46 13.96 -5.97
C GLY A 473 -9.94 14.23 -6.23
N LYS A 474 -10.67 14.47 -5.13
CA LYS A 474 -12.10 14.85 -5.12
C LYS A 474 -12.41 15.94 -6.13
N ALA A 475 -13.55 15.83 -6.79
CA ALA A 475 -14.05 16.78 -7.80
C ALA A 475 -13.03 17.11 -8.91
N GLY A 476 -12.11 16.19 -9.21
CA GLY A 476 -11.06 16.38 -10.20
C GLY A 476 -9.95 17.35 -9.77
N ALA A 477 -9.87 17.72 -8.48
CA ALA A 477 -8.81 18.55 -7.95
C ALA A 477 -7.43 17.93 -8.23
N LYS A 478 -6.43 18.75 -8.53
CA LYS A 478 -5.05 18.30 -8.73
C LYS A 478 -4.30 18.47 -7.41
N TYR A 479 -3.97 17.37 -6.75
CA TYR A 479 -3.13 17.38 -5.57
C TYR A 479 -1.66 17.43 -5.98
N VAL A 480 -0.92 18.31 -5.32
CA VAL A 480 0.43 18.71 -5.72
C VAL A 480 1.34 18.79 -4.50
N ARG A 481 2.64 18.74 -4.76
CA ARG A 481 3.70 18.95 -3.77
C ARG A 481 3.42 20.19 -2.92
N GLN A 482 3.45 20.04 -1.60
CA GLN A 482 3.21 21.14 -0.66
C GLN A 482 1.84 21.81 -0.86
N GLY A 483 0.82 21.04 -1.26
CA GLY A 483 -0.57 21.48 -1.35
C GLY A 483 -1.40 21.22 -0.09
N SER A 484 -0.84 20.56 0.91
CA SER A 484 -1.50 20.13 2.15
C SER A 484 -0.49 19.78 3.24
N PHE A 485 -0.98 19.53 4.46
CA PHE A 485 -0.16 19.01 5.57
C PHE A 485 -0.84 17.89 6.35
N CYS A 486 -0.04 17.05 6.99
CA CYS A 486 -0.45 16.05 7.97
C CYS A 486 0.11 16.41 9.34
N LEU A 487 -0.66 16.12 10.39
CA LEU A 487 -0.26 16.20 11.79
C LEU A 487 -0.68 14.88 12.45
N GLU A 488 0.18 13.88 12.35
CA GLU A 488 -0.10 12.51 12.76
C GLU A 488 0.43 12.29 14.17
N THR A 489 -0.44 12.33 15.17
CA THR A 489 -0.04 12.03 16.56
C THR A 489 0.34 10.56 16.66
N GLN A 490 1.46 10.22 17.29
CA GLN A 490 1.99 8.86 17.32
C GLN A 490 3.09 8.72 18.39
N LYS A 491 3.50 7.48 18.69
CA LYS A 491 4.83 7.26 19.28
C LYS A 491 5.91 7.42 18.21
N TYR A 492 7.15 7.56 18.64
CA TYR A 492 8.25 7.90 17.74
C TYR A 492 8.48 6.82 16.68
N PRO A 493 8.86 7.19 15.44
CA PRO A 493 9.27 6.23 14.43
C PRO A 493 10.40 5.35 14.95
N ASP A 494 10.46 4.10 14.47
CA ASP A 494 11.44 3.08 14.86
C ASP A 494 11.61 2.84 16.38
N ALA A 495 10.66 3.25 17.22
CA ALA A 495 10.78 3.18 18.68
C ALA A 495 11.04 1.78 19.24
N VAL A 496 10.73 0.71 18.50
CA VAL A 496 11.06 -0.66 18.92
C VAL A 496 12.58 -0.92 18.97
N ASN A 497 13.36 -0.20 18.16
CA ASN A 497 14.81 -0.36 18.09
C ASN A 497 15.58 0.65 18.97
N HIS A 498 14.87 1.55 19.65
CA HIS A 498 15.46 2.58 20.51
C HIS A 498 14.91 2.50 21.93
N SER A 499 15.70 1.96 22.86
CA SER A 499 15.28 1.78 24.26
C SER A 499 14.98 3.08 25.01
N ASN A 500 15.48 4.22 24.52
CA ASN A 500 15.22 5.55 25.06
C ASN A 500 13.95 6.20 24.47
N PHE A 501 13.29 5.58 23.50
CA PHE A 501 12.03 6.07 22.93
C PHE A 501 10.82 5.48 23.68
N PRO A 502 9.63 6.12 23.59
CA PRO A 502 8.41 5.58 24.16
C PRO A 502 8.10 4.18 23.59
N SER A 503 8.01 3.19 24.47
CA SER A 503 7.79 1.80 24.07
C SER A 503 6.52 1.62 23.25
N ILE A 504 6.61 0.91 22.12
CA ILE A 504 5.48 0.49 21.28
C ILE A 504 5.10 -0.99 21.51
N ILE A 505 5.68 -1.65 22.51
CA ILE A 505 5.39 -3.04 22.85
C ILE A 505 4.00 -3.14 23.49
N LEU A 506 3.22 -4.15 23.09
CA LEU A 506 1.90 -4.50 23.61
C LEU A 506 1.89 -5.98 24.01
N ASN A 507 1.55 -6.27 25.28
CA ASN A 507 1.41 -7.62 25.82
C ASN A 507 -0.06 -8.12 25.83
N PRO A 508 -0.32 -9.44 25.93
CA PRO A 508 -1.68 -9.99 25.84
C PRO A 508 -2.72 -9.50 26.86
N ASN A 509 -2.26 -9.00 28.01
CA ASN A 509 -3.12 -8.49 29.09
C ASN A 509 -3.17 -6.96 29.12
N GLU A 510 -2.54 -6.30 28.16
CA GLU A 510 -2.51 -4.84 28.05
C GLU A 510 -3.52 -4.37 26.99
N GLN A 511 -3.85 -3.09 27.08
CA GLN A 511 -4.64 -2.42 26.07
C GLN A 511 -3.83 -1.23 25.55
N TYR A 512 -3.60 -1.21 24.23
CA TYR A 512 -3.13 -0.03 23.55
C TYR A 512 -4.26 0.99 23.50
N ASN A 513 -3.95 2.26 23.80
CA ASN A 513 -4.89 3.38 23.68
C ASN A 513 -4.17 4.56 23.04
N HIS A 514 -4.78 5.14 22.01
CA HIS A 514 -4.37 6.38 21.39
C HIS A 514 -5.62 7.22 21.10
N ASP A 515 -5.70 8.37 21.74
CA ASP A 515 -6.73 9.37 21.53
C ASP A 515 -6.16 10.57 20.78
N VAL A 516 -6.84 10.99 19.71
CA VAL A 516 -6.60 12.27 19.04
C VAL A 516 -7.91 13.02 18.86
N ILE A 517 -7.90 14.30 19.18
CA ILE A 517 -9.04 15.20 19.09
C ILE A 517 -8.67 16.29 18.10
N TYR A 518 -9.42 16.38 17.00
CA TYR A 518 -9.38 17.48 16.05
C TYR A 518 -10.50 18.46 16.39
N LYS A 519 -10.17 19.62 16.94
CA LYS A 519 -11.13 20.68 17.23
C LYS A 519 -11.09 21.73 16.14
N PHE A 520 -12.25 22.05 15.58
CA PHE A 520 -12.36 23.02 14.49
C PHE A 520 -13.11 24.25 14.95
N GLY A 521 -12.67 25.42 14.47
CA GLY A 521 -13.40 26.64 14.69
C GLY A 521 -13.13 27.70 13.64
N ILE A 522 -13.73 28.86 13.87
CA ILE A 522 -13.77 29.98 12.92
C ILE A 522 -13.43 31.26 13.66
N CYS A 523 -12.55 32.04 13.07
CA CYS A 523 -12.21 33.38 13.49
C CYS A 523 -12.81 34.40 12.52
N ARG A 524 -13.67 35.27 13.04
CA ARG A 524 -14.27 36.36 12.26
C ARG A 524 -13.30 37.55 12.26
N SER A 525 -13.19 38.22 11.11
CA SER A 525 -12.35 39.41 10.95
C SER A 525 -12.64 40.44 12.06
N GLY A 526 -11.59 40.90 12.74
CA GLY A 526 -11.68 41.86 13.86
C GLY A 526 -11.53 41.28 15.27
N THR A 527 -11.33 39.97 15.42
CA THR A 527 -11.02 39.34 16.72
C THR A 527 -9.51 39.08 16.88
N SER A 528 -8.87 39.79 17.81
CA SER A 528 -7.41 39.77 18.03
C SER A 528 -6.89 38.51 18.73
N SER A 529 -7.75 37.55 19.08
CA SER A 529 -7.45 36.48 20.07
C SER A 529 -7.48 35.06 19.48
N CYS A 530 -7.20 34.93 18.17
CA CYS A 530 -7.41 33.68 17.45
C CYS A 530 -6.17 32.81 17.26
N ILE A 531 -5.00 33.33 17.62
CA ILE A 531 -3.71 32.69 17.43
C ILE A 531 -3.18 32.28 18.80
#